data_AF-B2AD69-F1
#
_entry.id   AF-B2AD69-F1
#
_cell.length_a   1.000
_cell.length_b   1.000
_cell.length_c   1.000
_cell.angle_alpha   90.00
_cell.angle_beta   90.00
_cell.angle_gamma   90.00
#
_symmetry.space_group_name_H-M   'P 1'
#
loop_
_entity.id
_entity.type
_entity.pdbx_description
1 polymer ?
#
loop_
_entity_poly.entity_id
_entity_poly.type
_entity_poly.pdbx_seq_one_letter_code
_entity_poly.pdbx_strand_id
1 'polypeptide(L)'
;MKFSHIVAVLSAPLAVAALPAAAPEANAVAAAEQDVSSTLLEARQNRRPTPCVRKTDPAPTQEETDARFAEFVEVFVGSRKNISRAFEFINHNPMAQNGHASAWSILGNMWGGIQHRYIRSTIRGNMSWVNYSAPGFGTIVDRFRWEGGCIVEHVSV
;
A
#
# COMPACT_ATOMS: atom_id res chain seq x y z
N MET A 1 40.24 -4.67 68.20
CA MET A 1 39.11 -5.34 68.88
C MET A 1 37.91 -5.34 67.92
N LYS A 2 37.34 -6.51 67.66
CA LYS A 2 36.26 -6.73 66.68
C LYS A 2 34.91 -6.39 67.31
N PHE A 3 34.12 -5.52 66.68
CA PHE A 3 32.67 -5.42 66.87
C PHE A 3 32.05 -4.76 65.64
N SER A 4 30.75 -5.07 65.41
CA SER A 4 29.82 -4.50 64.41
C SER A 4 29.61 -5.38 63.16
N HIS A 5 28.42 -5.77 62.71
CA HIS A 5 27.02 -5.60 63.13
C HIS A 5 26.12 -6.67 62.43
N ILE A 6 25.05 -7.07 63.12
CA ILE A 6 23.67 -7.34 62.64
C ILE A 6 23.47 -8.41 61.54
N VAL A 7 22.95 -9.58 61.97
CA VAL A 7 22.25 -10.55 61.10
C VAL A 7 20.78 -10.13 61.02
N ALA A 8 20.34 -9.75 59.82
CA ALA A 8 18.96 -9.35 59.54
C ALA A 8 18.05 -10.56 59.28
N VAL A 9 16.78 -10.34 59.58
CA VAL A 9 15.69 -11.29 59.83
C VAL A 9 15.19 -12.01 58.57
N LEU A 10 14.91 -13.30 58.76
CA LEU A 10 14.18 -14.22 57.90
C LEU A 10 12.71 -13.77 57.73
N SER A 11 12.19 -13.62 56.51
CA SER A 11 10.76 -13.77 56.17
C SER A 11 10.58 -13.72 54.65
N ALA A 12 10.38 -14.88 54.03
CA ALA A 12 10.00 -15.00 52.62
C ALA A 12 8.48 -14.83 52.48
N PRO A 13 7.98 -14.02 51.53
CA PRO A 13 6.58 -14.07 51.14
C PRO A 13 6.37 -15.01 49.95
N LEU A 14 5.23 -15.70 50.00
CA LEU A 14 4.78 -16.79 49.15
C LEU A 14 4.75 -16.45 47.66
N ALA A 15 5.16 -17.40 46.83
CA ALA A 15 4.85 -17.42 45.42
C ALA A 15 3.34 -17.69 45.21
N VAL A 16 2.61 -16.70 44.71
CA VAL A 16 1.26 -16.89 44.17
C VAL A 16 1.39 -17.22 42.69
N ALA A 17 1.25 -18.50 42.35
CA ALA A 17 1.08 -18.92 40.96
C ALA A 17 -0.36 -18.62 40.52
N ALA A 18 -0.55 -17.53 39.77
CA ALA A 18 -1.80 -17.28 39.07
C ALA A 18 -1.79 -18.07 37.74
N LEU A 19 -2.62 -19.11 37.65
CA LEU A 19 -2.98 -19.76 36.40
C LEU A 19 -3.91 -18.82 35.59
N PRO A 20 -3.67 -18.59 34.29
CA PRO A 20 -4.70 -18.00 33.45
C PRO A 20 -5.78 -19.05 33.17
N ALA A 21 -7.00 -18.77 33.64
CA ALA A 21 -8.19 -19.50 33.27
C ALA A 21 -8.45 -19.37 31.76
N ALA A 22 -8.73 -20.49 31.11
CA ALA A 22 -9.16 -20.55 29.73
C ALA A 22 -10.47 -19.74 29.52
N ALA A 23 -10.46 -18.83 28.56
CA ALA A 23 -11.66 -18.26 27.96
C ALA A 23 -11.51 -18.30 26.44
N PRO A 24 -12.08 -19.29 25.72
CA PRO A 24 -11.89 -19.43 24.29
C PRO A 24 -13.14 -19.01 23.49
N GLU A 25 -13.75 -17.84 23.73
CA GLU A 25 -14.95 -17.46 22.95
C GLU A 25 -15.01 -15.99 22.50
N ALA A 26 -14.37 -15.04 23.18
CA ALA A 26 -14.37 -13.64 22.74
C ALA A 26 -13.41 -13.34 21.57
N ASN A 27 -12.35 -14.15 21.40
CA ASN A 27 -11.33 -13.93 20.37
C ASN A 27 -11.73 -14.47 18.98
N ALA A 28 -12.64 -15.45 18.92
CA ALA A 28 -13.05 -16.05 17.65
C ALA A 28 -13.95 -15.12 16.83
N VAL A 29 -14.82 -14.35 17.51
CA VAL A 29 -15.74 -13.41 16.86
C VAL A 29 -14.99 -12.20 16.30
N ALA A 30 -14.08 -11.62 17.08
CA ALA A 30 -13.23 -10.52 16.60
C ALA A 30 -12.30 -10.95 15.45
N ALA A 31 -11.75 -12.18 15.49
CA ALA A 31 -10.94 -12.73 14.41
C ALA A 31 -11.78 -12.99 13.14
N ALA A 32 -13.00 -13.50 13.28
CA ALA A 32 -13.92 -13.71 12.16
C ALA A 32 -14.41 -12.39 11.55
N GLU A 33 -14.65 -11.35 12.35
CA GLU A 33 -15.02 -10.02 11.85
C GLU A 33 -13.86 -9.34 11.10
N GLN A 34 -12.61 -9.53 11.55
CA GLN A 34 -11.43 -9.07 10.82
C GLN A 34 -11.25 -9.82 9.50
N ASP A 35 -11.48 -11.13 9.48
CA ASP A 35 -11.34 -12.01 8.32
C ASP A 35 -12.40 -11.75 7.23
N VAL A 36 -13.66 -11.50 7.64
CA VAL A 36 -14.73 -11.11 6.70
C VAL A 36 -14.50 -9.70 6.15
N SER A 37 -13.98 -8.77 6.97
CA SER A 37 -13.68 -7.41 6.53
C SER A 37 -12.48 -7.37 5.58
N SER A 38 -11.43 -8.16 5.83
CA SER A 38 -10.28 -8.29 4.94
C SER A 38 -10.67 -8.95 3.62
N THR A 39 -11.39 -10.08 3.62
CA THR A 39 -11.83 -10.75 2.39
C THR A 39 -12.76 -9.88 1.56
N LEU A 40 -13.64 -9.09 2.19
CA LEU A 40 -14.56 -8.21 1.47
C LEU A 40 -13.85 -6.94 0.94
N LEU A 41 -12.78 -6.48 1.61
CA LEU A 41 -11.89 -5.43 1.10
C LEU A 41 -11.07 -5.94 -0.09
N GLU A 42 -10.51 -7.15 -0.01
CA GLU A 42 -9.78 -7.81 -1.09
C GLU A 42 -10.68 -8.05 -2.31
N ALA A 43 -11.90 -8.54 -2.09
CA ALA A 43 -12.88 -8.74 -3.16
C ALA A 43 -13.26 -7.44 -3.87
N ARG A 44 -13.35 -6.32 -3.13
CA ARG A 44 -13.61 -4.99 -3.71
C ARG A 44 -12.39 -4.42 -4.45
N GLN A 45 -11.18 -4.72 -3.99
CA GLN A 45 -9.94 -4.27 -4.64
C GLN A 45 -9.60 -5.06 -5.92
N ASN A 46 -10.16 -6.26 -6.09
CA ASN A 46 -9.92 -7.13 -7.26
C ASN A 46 -10.83 -6.88 -8.47
N ARG A 47 -11.72 -5.88 -8.43
CA ARG A 47 -12.47 -5.49 -9.63
C ARG A 47 -11.60 -4.60 -10.52
N ARG A 48 -11.31 -5.05 -11.75
CA ARG A 48 -10.59 -4.24 -12.74
C ARG A 48 -11.31 -2.89 -12.94
N PRO A 49 -10.63 -1.75 -12.74
CA PRO A 49 -11.25 -0.44 -12.88
C PRO A 49 -11.48 -0.09 -14.35
N THR A 50 -12.40 0.85 -14.57
CA THR A 50 -12.57 1.48 -15.88
C THR A 50 -11.29 2.25 -16.23
N PRO A 51 -10.73 2.08 -17.44
CA PRO A 51 -9.53 2.79 -17.84
C PRO A 51 -9.72 4.32 -17.92
N CYS A 52 -8.63 5.06 -17.73
CA CYS A 52 -8.63 6.51 -17.90
C CYS A 52 -8.95 6.90 -19.35
N VAL A 53 -9.83 7.88 -19.52
CA VAL A 53 -10.17 8.47 -20.83
C VAL A 53 -9.49 9.83 -20.96
N ARG A 54 -8.69 10.01 -22.02
CA ARG A 54 -7.98 11.27 -22.28
C ARG A 54 -8.99 12.41 -22.47
N LYS A 55 -8.76 13.53 -21.80
CA LYS A 55 -9.46 14.79 -22.04
C LYS A 55 -8.67 15.62 -23.05
N THR A 56 -9.27 15.95 -24.18
CA THR A 56 -8.62 16.72 -25.26
C THR A 56 -9.19 18.12 -25.44
N ASP A 57 -10.39 18.40 -24.91
CA ASP A 57 -11.07 19.69 -25.09
C ASP A 57 -11.89 20.12 -23.85
N PRO A 58 -11.37 21.07 -23.03
CA PRO A 58 -9.97 21.45 -23.00
C PRO A 58 -9.10 20.30 -22.46
N ALA A 59 -7.84 20.24 -22.90
CA ALA A 59 -6.86 19.38 -22.25
C ALA A 59 -6.59 19.88 -20.82
N PRO A 60 -6.27 19.00 -19.86
CA PRO A 60 -5.94 19.42 -18.51
C PRO A 60 -4.74 20.35 -18.49
N THR A 61 -4.81 21.35 -17.63
CA THR A 61 -3.68 22.22 -17.31
C THR A 61 -2.55 21.42 -16.63
N GLN A 62 -1.37 22.05 -16.54
CA GLN A 62 -0.26 21.42 -15.81
C GLN A 62 -0.61 21.23 -14.33
N GLU A 63 -1.26 22.21 -13.69
CA GLU A 63 -1.68 22.13 -12.29
C GLU A 63 -2.64 20.96 -12.05
N GLU A 64 -3.61 20.76 -12.95
CA GLU A 64 -4.52 19.59 -12.87
C GLU A 64 -3.77 18.27 -13.07
N THR A 65 -2.76 18.24 -13.95
CA THR A 65 -1.94 17.05 -14.16
C THR A 65 -1.07 16.75 -12.93
N ASP A 66 -0.51 17.79 -12.30
CA ASP A 66 0.30 17.68 -11.09
C ASP A 66 -0.53 17.18 -9.90
N ALA A 67 -1.75 17.69 -9.74
CA ALA A 67 -2.69 17.23 -8.71
C ALA A 67 -3.07 15.76 -8.92
N ARG A 68 -3.34 15.36 -10.16
CA ARG A 68 -3.63 13.96 -10.52
C ARG A 68 -2.43 13.05 -10.28
N PHE A 69 -1.23 13.52 -10.58
CA PHE A 69 -0.01 12.77 -10.29
C PHE A 69 0.19 12.59 -8.78
N ALA A 70 -0.01 13.64 -7.98
CA ALA A 70 0.07 13.54 -6.51
C ALA A 70 -0.94 12.52 -5.97
N GLU A 71 -2.17 12.51 -6.49
CA GLU A 71 -3.16 11.50 -6.11
C GLU A 71 -2.73 10.09 -6.54
N PHE A 72 -2.24 9.93 -7.76
CA PHE A 72 -1.72 8.66 -8.27
C PHE A 72 -0.62 8.10 -7.37
N VAL A 73 0.35 8.92 -6.94
CA VAL A 73 1.43 8.47 -6.04
C VAL A 73 0.88 7.92 -4.73
N GLU A 74 -0.09 8.62 -4.13
CA GLU A 74 -0.71 8.21 -2.86
C GLU A 74 -1.43 6.87 -2.95
N VAL A 75 -2.13 6.60 -4.05
CA VAL A 75 -2.85 5.34 -4.25
C VAL A 75 -1.96 4.25 -4.85
N PHE A 76 -0.85 4.58 -5.49
CA PHE A 76 0.06 3.59 -6.06
C PHE A 76 1.02 3.04 -5.01
N VAL A 77 1.75 3.90 -4.31
CA VAL A 77 2.81 3.50 -3.34
C VAL A 77 2.79 4.28 -2.03
N GLY A 78 1.91 5.28 -1.91
CA GLY A 78 1.78 6.10 -0.71
C GLY A 78 0.88 5.50 0.37
N SER A 79 0.41 6.35 1.28
CA SER A 79 -0.30 5.91 2.49
C SER A 79 -1.70 5.38 2.19
N ARG A 80 -2.29 5.81 1.07
CA ARG A 80 -3.64 5.42 0.63
C ARG A 80 -3.62 4.31 -0.42
N LYS A 81 -2.59 3.46 -0.39
CA LYS A 81 -2.33 2.42 -1.39
C LYS A 81 -3.61 1.64 -1.74
N ASN A 82 -4.00 1.74 -3.01
CA ASN A 82 -5.15 1.12 -3.62
C ASN A 82 -4.89 0.95 -5.12
N ILE A 83 -4.51 -0.26 -5.52
CA ILE A 83 -4.10 -0.54 -6.90
C ILE A 83 -5.26 -0.37 -7.89
N SER A 84 -6.49 -0.70 -7.49
CA SER A 84 -7.71 -0.41 -8.25
C SER A 84 -7.79 1.09 -8.59
N ARG A 85 -7.55 1.97 -7.62
CA ARG A 85 -7.55 3.42 -7.86
C ARG A 85 -6.38 3.87 -8.71
N ALA A 86 -5.18 3.33 -8.51
CA ALA A 86 -4.02 3.66 -9.34
C ALA A 86 -4.28 3.37 -10.84
N PHE A 87 -4.96 2.26 -11.14
CA PHE A 87 -5.31 1.87 -12.51
C PHE A 87 -6.43 2.73 -13.15
N GLU A 88 -7.14 3.57 -12.38
CA GLU A 88 -8.07 4.58 -12.93
C GLU A 88 -7.33 5.76 -13.60
N PHE A 89 -6.03 5.94 -13.34
CA PHE A 89 -5.19 6.94 -13.99
C PHE A 89 -4.58 6.43 -15.30
N ILE A 90 -4.57 5.12 -15.53
CA ILE A 90 -3.92 4.49 -16.67
C ILE A 90 -4.90 4.40 -17.83
N ASN A 91 -4.52 4.97 -18.97
CA ASN A 91 -5.26 4.84 -20.21
C ASN A 91 -5.13 3.43 -20.76
N HIS A 92 -6.24 2.89 -21.24
CA HIS A 92 -6.23 1.74 -22.12
C HIS A 92 -6.06 2.24 -23.55
N ASN A 93 -4.84 2.24 -24.08
CA ASN A 93 -4.64 2.37 -25.52
C ASN A 93 -5.15 1.08 -26.18
N PRO A 94 -6.25 1.08 -26.97
CA PRO A 94 -6.76 -0.13 -27.61
C PRO A 94 -5.75 -0.78 -28.57
N MET A 95 -4.80 0.01 -29.08
CA MET A 95 -3.71 -0.47 -29.94
C MET A 95 -2.58 -1.14 -29.16
N ALA A 96 -2.46 -0.86 -27.85
CA ALA A 96 -1.56 -1.57 -26.96
C ALA A 96 -2.28 -2.80 -26.45
N GLN A 97 -2.28 -3.86 -27.26
CA GLN A 97 -3.11 -5.08 -27.11
C GLN A 97 -3.11 -5.70 -25.69
N ASN A 98 -2.11 -5.41 -24.85
CA ASN A 98 -1.93 -6.07 -23.56
C ASN A 98 -1.64 -5.15 -22.36
N GLY A 99 -1.61 -3.82 -22.49
CA GLY A 99 -1.07 -2.95 -21.42
C GLY A 99 -1.82 -3.00 -20.08
N HIS A 100 -3.03 -2.43 -20.05
CA HIS A 100 -3.83 -2.31 -18.82
C HIS A 100 -4.28 -3.66 -18.28
N ALA A 101 -4.78 -4.55 -19.14
CA ALA A 101 -5.28 -5.86 -18.72
C ALA A 101 -4.16 -6.80 -18.26
N SER A 102 -3.01 -6.83 -18.93
CA SER A 102 -1.88 -7.66 -18.49
C SER A 102 -1.29 -7.12 -17.19
N ALA A 103 -1.05 -5.80 -17.10
CA ALA A 103 -0.57 -5.20 -15.86
C ALA A 103 -1.55 -5.47 -14.70
N TRP A 104 -2.86 -5.38 -14.95
CA TRP A 104 -3.88 -5.70 -13.96
C TRP A 104 -3.83 -7.18 -13.52
N SER A 105 -3.68 -8.11 -14.45
CA SER A 105 -3.61 -9.55 -14.15
C SER A 105 -2.40 -9.93 -13.28
N ILE A 106 -1.33 -9.15 -13.35
CA ILE A 106 -0.12 -9.34 -12.55
C ILE A 106 -0.26 -8.61 -11.20
N LEU A 107 -0.60 -7.32 -11.23
CA LEU A 107 -0.50 -6.45 -10.05
C LEU A 107 -1.76 -6.50 -9.17
N GLY A 108 -2.95 -6.67 -9.75
CA GLY A 108 -4.22 -6.55 -9.03
C GLY A 108 -4.30 -7.44 -7.78
N ASN A 109 -3.81 -8.68 -7.88
CA ASN A 109 -3.90 -9.65 -6.81
C ASN A 109 -2.79 -9.55 -5.74
N MET A 110 -1.63 -8.94 -6.05
CA MET A 110 -0.48 -8.95 -5.11
C MET A 110 -0.15 -7.56 -4.54
N TRP A 111 -0.49 -6.48 -5.24
CA TRP A 111 0.03 -5.15 -4.91
C TRP A 111 -0.38 -4.66 -3.52
N GLY A 112 -1.58 -5.04 -3.07
CA GLY A 112 -2.08 -4.75 -1.73
C GLY A 112 -1.21 -5.37 -0.62
N GLY A 113 -0.71 -6.59 -0.83
CA GLY A 113 0.13 -7.32 0.13
C GLY A 113 1.61 -6.92 0.14
N ILE A 114 2.10 -6.26 -0.91
CA ILE A 114 3.52 -5.84 -0.98
C ILE A 114 3.75 -4.57 -0.15
N GLN A 115 4.68 -4.62 0.80
CA GLN A 115 5.08 -3.44 1.57
C GLN A 115 6.00 -2.54 0.73
N HIS A 116 5.41 -1.64 -0.05
CA HIS A 116 6.15 -0.58 -0.74
C HIS A 116 6.61 0.48 0.26
N ARG A 117 7.85 0.95 0.10
CA ARG A 117 8.37 2.13 0.79
C ARG A 117 8.59 3.22 -0.24
N TYR A 118 7.74 4.23 -0.24
CA TYR A 118 7.93 5.44 -1.04
C TYR A 118 9.26 6.13 -0.68
N ILE A 119 10.00 6.58 -1.69
CA ILE A 119 11.26 7.30 -1.52
C ILE A 119 11.11 8.74 -1.99
N ARG A 120 10.67 8.94 -3.24
CA ARG A 120 10.45 10.27 -3.84
C ARG A 120 9.63 10.16 -5.13
N SER A 121 9.07 11.28 -5.55
CA SER A 121 8.40 11.42 -6.85
C SER A 121 8.66 12.79 -7.44
N THR A 122 8.54 12.92 -8.75
CA THR A 122 8.58 14.22 -9.43
C THR A 122 7.80 14.16 -10.73
N ILE A 123 7.27 15.30 -11.16
CA ILE A 123 6.63 15.49 -12.46
C ILE A 123 7.26 16.71 -13.14
N ARG A 124 7.49 16.61 -14.44
CA ARG A 124 8.03 17.67 -15.29
C ARG A 124 7.34 17.61 -16.64
N GLY A 125 6.53 18.62 -16.94
CA GLY A 125 5.70 18.64 -18.14
C GLY A 125 4.79 17.41 -18.16
N ASN A 126 4.89 16.62 -19.22
CA ASN A 126 4.10 15.41 -19.41
C ASN A 126 4.77 14.12 -18.91
N MET A 127 5.89 14.21 -18.20
CA MET A 127 6.60 13.03 -17.68
C MET A 127 6.63 13.04 -16.15
N SER A 128 6.37 11.91 -15.53
CA SER A 128 6.51 11.74 -14.09
C SER A 128 7.33 10.51 -13.71
N TRP A 129 7.85 10.52 -12.48
CA TRP A 129 8.68 9.47 -11.93
C TRP A 129 8.26 9.17 -10.49
N VAL A 130 8.18 7.89 -10.16
CA VAL A 130 7.93 7.39 -8.81
C VAL A 130 9.07 6.46 -8.42
N ASN A 131 9.78 6.81 -7.35
CA ASN A 131 10.85 6.00 -6.78
C ASN A 131 10.39 5.39 -5.46
N TYR A 132 10.47 4.07 -5.36
CA TYR A 132 10.06 3.31 -4.18
C TYR A 132 10.90 2.05 -4.06
N SER A 133 10.87 1.42 -2.91
CA SER A 133 11.47 0.10 -2.72
C SER A 133 10.43 -0.94 -2.35
N ALA A 134 10.62 -2.17 -2.81
CA ALA A 134 9.79 -3.32 -2.46
C ALA A 134 10.66 -4.53 -2.08
N PRO A 135 10.26 -5.33 -1.07
CA PRO A 135 10.90 -6.59 -0.76
C PRO A 135 10.97 -7.49 -1.99
N GLY A 136 12.14 -8.08 -2.27
CA GLY A 136 12.35 -8.96 -3.43
C GLY A 136 12.61 -8.25 -4.76
N PHE A 137 12.34 -6.95 -4.87
CA PHE A 137 12.56 -6.17 -6.10
C PHE A 137 13.60 -5.05 -5.94
N GLY A 138 13.97 -4.69 -4.70
CA GLY A 138 14.94 -3.63 -4.45
C GLY A 138 14.33 -2.24 -4.65
N THR A 139 15.13 -1.29 -5.16
CA THR A 139 14.68 0.07 -5.48
C THR A 139 14.25 0.11 -6.94
N ILE A 140 13.05 0.63 -7.19
CA ILE A 140 12.41 0.71 -8.50
C ILE A 140 12.17 2.18 -8.83
N VAL A 141 12.42 2.57 -10.09
CA VAL A 141 11.98 3.86 -10.61
C VAL A 141 11.02 3.65 -11.78
N ASP A 142 9.74 3.91 -11.52
CA ASP A 142 8.72 3.91 -12.56
C ASP A 142 8.62 5.29 -13.20
N ARG A 143 8.71 5.33 -14.54
CA ARG A 143 8.52 6.54 -15.35
C ARG A 143 7.20 6.44 -16.11
N PHE A 144 6.42 7.50 -16.07
CA PHE A 144 5.10 7.58 -16.69
C PHE A 144 5.02 8.76 -17.65
N ARG A 145 4.40 8.56 -18.81
CA ARG A 145 4.00 9.66 -19.71
C ARG A 145 2.53 9.98 -19.53
N TRP A 146 2.20 11.25 -19.43
CA TRP A 146 0.86 11.79 -19.29
C TRP A 146 0.36 12.40 -20.59
N GLU A 147 -0.91 12.21 -20.89
CA GLU A 147 -1.58 12.83 -22.02
C GLU A 147 -3.08 12.95 -21.72
N GLY A 148 -3.65 14.14 -21.88
CA GLY A 148 -5.07 14.38 -21.56
C GLY A 148 -5.46 13.99 -20.14
N GLY A 149 -4.54 14.09 -19.17
CA GLY A 149 -4.77 13.71 -17.76
C GLY A 149 -4.69 12.21 -17.46
N CYS A 150 -4.24 11.39 -18.41
CA CYS A 150 -4.06 9.95 -18.24
C CYS A 150 -2.60 9.54 -18.40
N ILE A 151 -2.19 8.50 -17.67
CA ILE A 151 -0.93 7.79 -17.90
C ILE A 151 -1.11 6.92 -19.13
N VAL A 152 -0.29 7.14 -20.15
CA VAL A 152 -0.42 6.46 -21.45
C VAL A 152 0.76 5.55 -21.77
N GLU A 153 1.87 5.71 -21.06
CA GLU A 153 3.06 4.87 -21.13
C GLU A 153 3.67 4.71 -19.75
N HIS A 154 4.27 3.55 -19.50
CA HIS A 154 4.99 3.19 -18.29
C HIS A 154 6.27 2.44 -18.66
N VAL A 155 7.38 2.80 -18.03
CA VAL A 155 8.64 2.06 -18.07
C VAL A 155 9.16 1.94 -16.65
N SER A 156 9.54 0.72 -16.24
CA SER A 156 10.18 0.44 -14.96
C SER A 156 11.66 0.17 -15.18
N VAL A 157 12.51 0.71 -14.30
CA VAL A 157 13.98 0.50 -14.27
C VAL A 157 14.46 0.23 -12.86
#